data_AF-L5N862-F1
#
_entry.id   AF-L5N862-F1
#
_cell.length_a   1.000
_cell.length_b   1.000
_cell.length_c   1.000
_cell.angle_alpha   90.00
_cell.angle_beta   90.00
_cell.angle_gamma   90.00
#
_symmetry.space_group_name_H-M   'P 1'
#
loop_
_entity.id
_entity.type
_entity.pdbx_description
1 polymer ?
#
loop_
_entity_poly.entity_id
_entity_poly.type
_entity_poly.pdbx_seq_one_letter_code
_entity_poly.pdbx_strand_id
1 'polypeptide(L)'
;RRASWLASGGDPQAEITGLNEFDTEAPPVAIVFWSFRLMVAAGFWFILLAFWAGYRWWADELYEDDLLHKAFVGSSLLGIFAVEVGWIVTEVGRQPWVIQGVLRTSEGVSPGLTGFEATLTLVGFAVVYTGLLALYTYVIRRIIREGPPSVDETEAGAEAAAPAGVTGDD
;
A
#
# COMPACT_ATOMS: atom_id res chain seq x y z
N ARG A 1 24.41 11.16 -12.33
CA ARG A 1 25.72 11.53 -11.69
C ARG A 1 25.72 11.50 -10.16
N ARG A 2 24.65 11.86 -9.43
CA ARG A 2 24.67 11.84 -7.94
C ARG A 2 24.31 10.48 -7.30
N ALA A 3 23.53 9.63 -7.97
CA ALA A 3 23.13 8.33 -7.43
C ALA A 3 24.23 7.24 -7.49
N SER A 4 25.23 7.40 -8.37
CA SER A 4 26.29 6.40 -8.60
C SER A 4 27.23 6.25 -7.39
N TRP A 5 27.58 7.33 -6.70
CA TRP A 5 28.55 7.33 -5.60
C TRP A 5 28.11 6.53 -4.36
N LEU A 6 26.82 6.56 -4.02
CA LEU A 6 26.26 5.80 -2.88
C LEU A 6 26.09 4.30 -3.21
N ALA A 7 25.79 3.97 -4.47
CA ALA A 7 25.56 2.60 -4.91
C ALA A 7 26.86 1.82 -5.18
N SER A 8 27.97 2.51 -5.50
CA SER A 8 29.23 1.90 -5.90
C SER A 8 30.27 1.76 -4.77
N GLY A 9 29.93 2.11 -3.53
CA GLY A 9 30.89 2.10 -2.43
C GLY A 9 31.99 3.16 -2.55
N GLY A 10 31.69 4.30 -3.20
CA GLY A 10 32.58 5.46 -3.22
C GLY A 10 33.25 5.78 -4.56
N ASP A 11 32.98 5.03 -5.63
CA ASP A 11 33.52 5.33 -6.98
C ASP A 11 32.50 6.13 -7.83
N PRO A 12 32.77 7.41 -8.15
CA PRO A 12 31.91 8.25 -8.98
C PRO A 12 31.87 7.86 -10.47
N GLN A 13 32.69 6.90 -10.91
CA GLN A 13 32.82 6.45 -12.31
C GLN A 13 32.31 5.02 -12.54
N ALA A 14 31.72 4.37 -11.52
CA ALA A 14 31.10 3.07 -11.69
C ALA A 14 30.00 3.13 -12.77
N GLU A 15 30.28 2.46 -13.89
CA GLU A 15 29.37 2.35 -15.02
C GLU A 15 28.23 1.41 -14.63
N ILE A 16 27.03 1.97 -14.55
CA ILE A 16 25.83 1.21 -14.24
C ILE A 16 25.44 0.49 -15.53
N THR A 17 25.52 -0.85 -15.52
CA THR A 17 25.15 -1.71 -16.65
C THR A 17 23.83 -1.25 -17.26
N GLY A 18 23.89 -0.94 -18.55
CA GLY A 18 22.75 -0.42 -19.29
C GLY A 18 21.72 -1.52 -19.52
N LEU A 19 20.43 -1.15 -19.57
CA LEU A 19 19.36 -2.13 -19.83
C LEU A 19 19.55 -2.88 -21.17
N ASN A 20 20.23 -2.26 -22.14
CA ASN A 20 20.53 -2.84 -23.46
C ASN A 20 21.68 -3.86 -23.45
N GLU A 21 22.40 -4.01 -22.33
CA GLU A 21 23.50 -4.98 -22.18
C GLU A 21 23.02 -6.34 -21.66
N PHE A 22 21.73 -6.43 -21.29
CA PHE A 22 21.11 -7.68 -20.88
C PHE A 22 20.46 -8.37 -22.10
N ASP A 23 20.89 -9.61 -22.40
CA ASP A 23 20.36 -10.48 -23.47
C ASP A 23 18.94 -11.04 -23.18
N THR A 24 18.19 -10.37 -22.31
CA THR A 24 16.85 -10.80 -21.86
C THR A 24 15.81 -9.82 -22.36
N GLU A 25 14.62 -10.31 -22.73
CA GLU A 25 13.47 -9.45 -23.05
C GLU A 25 13.25 -8.42 -21.93
N ALA A 26 13.33 -7.14 -22.27
CA ALA A 26 13.30 -6.08 -21.29
C ALA A 26 11.88 -5.95 -20.69
N PRO A 27 11.74 -5.77 -19.36
CA PRO A 27 10.46 -5.45 -18.75
C PRO A 27 9.87 -4.18 -19.38
N PRO A 28 8.54 -3.97 -19.29
CA PRO A 28 7.90 -2.77 -19.81
C PRO A 28 8.37 -1.52 -19.04
N VAL A 29 9.46 -0.92 -19.54
CA VAL A 29 10.25 0.12 -18.87
C VAL A 29 9.40 1.33 -18.52
N ALA A 30 8.45 1.70 -19.39
CA ALA A 30 7.59 2.86 -19.19
C ALA A 30 6.75 2.73 -17.90
N ILE A 31 6.17 1.55 -17.64
CA ILE A 31 5.34 1.32 -16.45
C ILE A 31 6.20 1.43 -15.20
N VAL A 32 7.33 0.72 -15.16
CA VAL A 32 8.24 0.73 -14.01
C VAL A 32 8.79 2.13 -13.75
N PHE A 33 9.15 2.86 -14.80
CA PHE A 33 9.70 4.21 -14.73
C PHE A 33 8.72 5.23 -14.12
N TRP A 34 7.44 5.17 -14.51
CA TRP A 34 6.41 6.06 -13.97
C TRP A 34 5.97 5.63 -12.58
N SER A 35 5.80 4.33 -12.33
CA SER A 35 5.50 3.80 -11.00
C SER A 35 6.58 4.17 -9.99
N PHE A 36 7.86 4.04 -10.35
CA PHE A 36 8.96 4.44 -9.47
C PHE A 36 8.88 5.93 -9.08
N ARG A 37 8.53 6.82 -10.01
CA ARG A 37 8.36 8.25 -9.72
C ARG A 37 7.18 8.52 -8.82
N LEU A 38 6.05 7.88 -9.07
CA LEU A 38 4.86 8.03 -8.24
C LEU A 38 5.11 7.53 -6.81
N MET A 39 5.80 6.39 -6.66
CA MET A 39 6.21 5.86 -5.35
C MET A 39 7.12 6.84 -4.61
N VAL A 40 8.17 7.33 -5.28
CA VAL A 40 9.11 8.28 -4.67
C VAL A 40 8.42 9.61 -4.32
N ALA A 41 7.55 10.13 -5.19
CA ALA A 41 6.77 11.34 -4.93
C ALA A 41 5.84 11.17 -3.73
N ALA A 42 5.14 10.04 -3.61
CA ALA A 42 4.31 9.74 -2.45
C ALA A 42 5.15 9.62 -1.16
N GLY A 43 6.33 8.99 -1.23
CA GLY A 43 7.26 8.92 -0.10
C GLY A 43 7.69 10.31 0.39
N PHE A 44 8.10 11.19 -0.51
CA PHE A 44 8.45 12.58 -0.16
C PHE A 44 7.25 13.37 0.38
N TRP A 45 6.04 13.11 -0.13
CA TRP A 45 4.82 13.71 0.39
C TRP A 45 4.57 13.31 1.85
N PHE A 46 4.71 12.03 2.21
CA PHE A 46 4.54 11.59 3.60
C PHE A 46 5.62 12.15 4.53
N ILE A 47 6.85 12.27 4.05
CA ILE A 47 7.94 12.92 4.81
C ILE A 47 7.59 14.39 5.07
N LEU A 48 7.12 15.12 4.05
CA LEU A 48 6.71 16.51 4.19
C LEU A 48 5.56 16.66 5.19
N LEU A 49 4.57 15.77 5.15
CA LEU A 49 3.48 15.76 6.14
C LEU A 49 3.97 15.48 7.56
N ALA A 50 4.90 14.55 7.74
CA ALA A 50 5.48 14.26 9.05
C ALA A 50 6.21 15.48 9.62
N PHE A 51 7.01 16.19 8.81
CA PHE A 51 7.67 17.42 9.24
C PHE A 51 6.70 18.56 9.52
N TRP A 52 5.69 18.76 8.67
CA TRP A 52 4.68 19.79 8.87
C TRP A 52 3.86 19.53 10.15
N ALA A 53 3.42 18.30 10.36
CA ALA A 53 2.72 17.90 11.57
C ALA A 53 3.61 18.04 12.82
N GLY A 54 4.88 17.62 12.74
CA GLY A 54 5.84 17.78 13.84
C GLY A 54 6.10 19.25 14.20
N TYR A 55 6.20 20.13 13.19
CA TYR A 55 6.34 21.57 13.41
C TYR A 55 5.10 22.16 14.09
N ARG A 56 3.89 21.82 13.62
CA ARG A 56 2.63 22.29 14.22
C ARG A 56 2.41 21.72 15.63
N TRP A 57 2.87 20.50 15.88
CA TRP A 57 2.86 19.93 17.22
C TRP A 57 3.79 20.70 18.17
N TRP A 58 5.00 21.06 17.74
CA TRP A 58 5.90 21.88 18.55
C TRP A 58 5.37 23.30 18.81
N ALA A 59 4.52 23.82 17.92
CA ALA A 59 3.86 25.12 18.06
C ALA A 59 2.53 25.07 18.85
N ASP A 60 2.11 23.90 19.36
CA ASP A 60 0.80 23.66 20.01
C ASP A 60 -0.44 24.00 19.15
N GLU A 61 -0.27 24.23 17.85
CA GLU A 61 -1.33 24.59 16.89
C GLU A 61 -1.81 23.40 16.05
N LEU A 62 -1.49 22.17 16.46
CA LEU A 62 -1.76 20.96 15.67
C LEU A 62 -3.24 20.79 15.32
N TYR A 63 -4.13 21.11 16.27
CA TYR A 63 -5.58 20.95 16.13
C TYR A 63 -6.25 22.12 15.40
N GLU A 64 -5.52 23.21 15.14
CA GLU A 64 -6.07 24.44 14.54
C GLU A 64 -5.81 24.51 13.03
N ASP A 65 -4.88 23.70 12.51
CA ASP A 65 -4.52 23.70 11.08
C ASP A 65 -5.48 22.84 10.24
N ASP A 66 -6.55 23.47 9.75
CA ASP A 66 -7.52 22.86 8.83
C ASP A 66 -6.89 22.26 7.56
N LEU A 67 -5.79 22.84 7.06
CA LEU A 67 -5.13 22.34 5.85
C LEU A 67 -4.38 21.04 6.16
N LEU A 68 -3.73 20.95 7.32
CA LEU A 68 -3.06 19.74 7.77
C LEU A 68 -4.06 18.58 7.96
N HIS A 69 -5.22 18.84 8.57
CA HIS A 69 -6.27 17.83 8.73
C HIS A 69 -6.81 17.33 7.37
N LYS A 70 -7.10 18.24 6.44
CA LYS A 70 -7.52 17.87 5.07
C LYS A 70 -6.44 17.07 4.35
N ALA A 71 -5.17 17.42 4.53
CA ALA A 71 -4.05 16.70 3.97
C ALA A 71 -3.92 15.28 4.54
N PHE A 72 -4.14 15.09 5.85
CA PHE A 72 -4.18 13.76 6.47
C PHE A 72 -5.32 12.91 5.92
N VAL A 73 -6.54 13.46 5.83
CA VAL A 73 -7.70 12.75 5.27
C VAL A 73 -7.44 12.33 3.82
N GLY A 74 -6.88 13.20 2.99
CA GLY A 74 -6.50 12.86 1.62
C GLY A 74 -5.39 11.81 1.54
N SER A 75 -4.46 11.86 2.49
CA SER A 75 -3.30 10.95 2.55
C SER A 75 -3.65 9.54 3.00
N SER A 76 -4.77 9.34 3.70
CA SER A 76 -5.28 8.01 4.07
C SER A 76 -5.47 7.09 2.85
N LEU A 77 -5.96 7.63 1.73
CA LEU A 77 -6.10 6.87 0.47
C LEU A 77 -4.78 6.79 -0.31
N LEU A 78 -3.99 7.86 -0.24
CA LEU A 78 -2.69 7.93 -0.91
C LEU A 78 -1.71 6.87 -0.37
N GLY A 79 -1.82 6.50 0.90
CA GLY A 79 -0.98 5.45 1.51
C GLY A 79 -1.16 4.10 0.83
N ILE A 80 -2.41 3.69 0.61
CA ILE A 80 -2.74 2.46 -0.11
C ILE A 80 -2.19 2.54 -1.54
N PHE A 81 -2.43 3.66 -2.23
CA PHE A 81 -1.93 3.87 -3.59
C PHE A 81 -0.40 3.78 -3.68
N ALA A 82 0.33 4.35 -2.71
CA ALA A 82 1.78 4.30 -2.69
C ALA A 82 2.31 2.86 -2.57
N VAL A 83 1.64 2.02 -1.78
CA VAL A 83 1.98 0.60 -1.63
C VAL A 83 1.74 -0.16 -2.94
N GLU A 84 0.59 0.02 -3.58
CA GLU A 84 0.27 -0.63 -4.87
C GLU A 84 1.28 -0.26 -5.95
N VAL A 85 1.64 1.02 -6.03
CA VAL A 85 2.66 1.49 -6.98
C VAL A 85 4.03 0.87 -6.69
N GLY A 86 4.40 0.71 -5.42
CA GLY A 86 5.63 0.02 -5.03
C GLY A 86 5.65 -1.44 -5.48
N TRP A 87 4.55 -2.15 -5.31
CA TRP A 87 4.38 -3.52 -5.81
C TRP A 87 4.49 -3.59 -7.34
N ILE A 88 3.93 -2.63 -8.07
CA ILE A 88 4.07 -2.55 -9.53
C ILE A 88 5.55 -2.43 -9.92
N VAL A 89 6.34 -1.61 -9.21
CA VAL A 89 7.78 -1.47 -9.50
C VAL A 89 8.50 -2.81 -9.32
N THR A 90 8.22 -3.54 -8.24
CA THR A 90 8.92 -4.80 -7.95
C THR A 90 8.45 -5.96 -8.83
N GLU A 91 7.14 -6.08 -9.08
CA GLU A 91 6.58 -7.20 -9.84
C GLU A 91 6.75 -7.02 -11.35
N VAL A 92 6.43 -5.82 -11.87
CA VAL A 92 6.59 -5.53 -13.29
C VAL A 92 8.06 -5.38 -13.65
N GLY A 93 8.89 -4.87 -12.72
CA GLY A 93 10.34 -4.81 -12.90
C GLY A 93 11.03 -6.18 -12.95
N ARG A 94 10.38 -7.22 -12.43
CA ARG A 94 10.90 -8.61 -12.45
C ARG A 94 10.55 -9.37 -13.72
N GLN A 95 9.55 -8.92 -14.49
CA GLN A 95 9.24 -9.52 -15.79
C GLN A 95 10.49 -9.53 -16.68
N PRO A 96 10.72 -10.58 -17.49
CA PRO A 96 9.84 -11.72 -17.83
C PRO A 96 10.00 -12.94 -16.92
N TRP A 97 10.66 -12.81 -15.77
CA TRP A 97 11.02 -13.94 -14.93
C TRP A 97 10.08 -14.10 -13.73
N VAL A 98 9.69 -15.34 -13.44
CA VAL A 98 9.11 -15.70 -12.15
C VAL A 98 10.23 -16.00 -11.17
N ILE A 99 11.19 -16.82 -11.60
CA ILE A 99 12.45 -17.11 -10.90
C ILE A 99 13.59 -16.77 -11.86
N GLN A 100 14.40 -15.79 -11.46
CA GLN A 100 15.49 -15.27 -12.30
C GLN A 100 16.42 -16.39 -12.76
N GLY A 101 16.59 -16.51 -14.08
CA GLY A 101 17.46 -17.53 -14.71
C GLY A 101 16.95 -18.97 -14.65
N VAL A 102 15.75 -19.21 -14.10
CA VAL A 102 15.19 -20.57 -13.94
C VAL A 102 13.84 -20.73 -14.64
N LEU A 103 12.87 -19.83 -14.40
CA LEU A 103 11.50 -19.98 -14.88
C LEU A 103 10.94 -18.67 -15.41
N ARG A 104 10.48 -18.69 -16.67
CA ARG A 104 9.83 -17.54 -17.31
C ARG A 104 8.34 -17.50 -17.01
N THR A 105 7.76 -16.30 -17.00
CA THR A 105 6.31 -16.10 -16.79
C THR A 105 5.48 -16.82 -17.85
N SER A 106 5.97 -16.89 -19.09
CA SER A 106 5.32 -17.61 -20.20
C SER A 106 5.21 -19.13 -19.99
N GLU A 107 6.15 -19.70 -19.24
CA GLU A 107 6.23 -21.15 -18.98
C GLU A 107 5.42 -21.57 -17.74
N GLY A 108 5.00 -20.59 -16.93
CA GLY A 108 4.22 -20.83 -15.70
C GLY A 108 2.70 -20.98 -15.93
N VAL A 109 2.22 -20.93 -17.17
CA VAL A 109 0.78 -20.99 -17.49
C VAL A 109 0.29 -22.45 -17.55
N SER A 110 -0.80 -22.75 -16.86
CA SER A 110 -1.42 -24.09 -16.83
C SER A 110 -1.82 -24.56 -18.24
N PRO A 111 -1.29 -25.71 -18.74
CA PRO A 111 -1.54 -26.18 -20.11
C PRO A 111 -2.99 -26.55 -20.43
N GLY A 112 -3.80 -26.85 -19.41
CA GLY A 112 -5.16 -27.37 -19.55
C GLY A 112 -6.27 -26.33 -19.38
N LEU A 113 -5.94 -25.06 -19.13
CA LEU A 113 -6.94 -24.03 -18.87
C LEU A 113 -7.23 -23.25 -20.16
N THR A 114 -8.49 -23.21 -20.59
CA THR A 114 -8.87 -22.38 -21.73
C THR A 114 -8.85 -20.91 -21.34
N GLY A 115 -8.54 -20.02 -22.29
CA GLY A 115 -8.57 -18.56 -22.02
C GLY A 115 -9.94 -18.06 -21.56
N PHE A 116 -11.02 -18.76 -21.94
CA PHE A 116 -12.38 -18.45 -21.49
C PHE A 116 -12.58 -18.80 -20.01
N GLU A 117 -12.17 -19.98 -19.56
CA GLU A 117 -12.26 -20.38 -18.13
C GLU A 117 -11.43 -19.47 -17.23
N ALA A 118 -10.23 -19.10 -17.68
CA ALA A 118 -9.36 -18.17 -16.96
C ALA A 118 -10.02 -16.79 -16.82
N THR A 119 -10.62 -16.27 -17.90
CA THR A 119 -11.30 -14.97 -17.87
C THR A 119 -12.55 -15.01 -17.01
N LEU A 120 -13.35 -16.08 -17.11
CA LEU A 120 -14.59 -16.22 -16.35
C LEU A 120 -14.31 -16.31 -14.85
N THR A 121 -13.30 -17.07 -14.44
CA THR A 121 -12.89 -17.15 -13.02
C THR A 121 -12.31 -15.83 -12.53
N LEU A 122 -11.49 -15.14 -13.33
CA LEU A 122 -10.98 -13.80 -13.01
C LEU A 122 -12.11 -12.78 -12.79
N VAL A 123 -13.11 -12.76 -13.68
CA VAL A 123 -14.29 -11.90 -13.53
C VAL A 123 -15.06 -12.27 -12.26
N GLY A 124 -15.23 -13.56 -11.98
CA GLY A 124 -15.83 -14.03 -10.74
C GLY A 124 -15.11 -13.50 -9.49
N PHE A 125 -13.78 -13.63 -9.44
CA PHE A 125 -12.98 -13.07 -8.35
C PHE A 125 -13.09 -11.54 -8.26
N ALA A 126 -13.05 -10.84 -9.39
CA ALA A 126 -13.19 -9.38 -9.43
C ALA A 126 -14.54 -8.92 -8.87
N VAL A 127 -15.64 -9.60 -9.23
CA VAL A 127 -16.98 -9.31 -8.70
C VAL A 127 -17.04 -9.52 -7.19
N VAL A 128 -16.54 -10.66 -6.71
CA VAL A 128 -16.55 -10.99 -5.27
C VAL A 128 -15.72 -9.99 -4.48
N TYR A 129 -14.49 -9.71 -4.89
CA TYR A 129 -13.62 -8.76 -4.18
C TYR A 129 -14.13 -7.33 -4.24
N THR A 130 -14.74 -6.91 -5.36
CA THR A 130 -15.41 -5.60 -5.44
C THR A 130 -16.60 -5.53 -4.49
N GLY A 131 -17.40 -6.60 -4.40
CA GLY A 131 -18.50 -6.70 -3.44
C GLY A 131 -18.04 -6.63 -1.98
N LEU A 132 -16.96 -7.35 -1.64
CA LEU A 132 -16.34 -7.28 -0.31
C LEU A 132 -15.81 -5.88 0.00
N LEU A 133 -15.14 -5.22 -0.95
CA LEU A 133 -14.64 -3.85 -0.79
C LEU A 133 -15.78 -2.86 -0.58
N ALA A 134 -16.90 -3.02 -1.30
CA ALA A 134 -18.09 -2.19 -1.13
C ALA A 134 -18.72 -2.39 0.26
N LEU A 135 -18.85 -3.64 0.72
CA LEU A 135 -19.36 -3.96 2.05
C LEU A 135 -18.45 -3.40 3.15
N TYR A 136 -17.14 -3.61 3.03
CA TYR A 136 -16.15 -3.05 3.95
C TYR A 136 -16.27 -1.53 4.04
N THR A 137 -16.32 -0.86 2.89
CA THR A 137 -16.46 0.60 2.80
C THR A 137 -17.77 1.08 3.42
N TYR A 138 -18.87 0.35 3.23
CA TYR A 138 -20.16 0.63 3.86
C TYR A 138 -20.08 0.53 5.38
N VAL A 139 -19.51 -0.56 5.91
CA VAL A 139 -19.34 -0.78 7.35
C VAL A 139 -18.46 0.29 7.98
N ILE A 140 -17.30 0.59 7.37
CA ILE A 140 -16.41 1.65 7.86
C ILE A 140 -17.10 3.02 7.85
N ARG A 141 -17.82 3.37 6.78
CA ARG A 141 -18.61 4.62 6.75
C ARG A 141 -19.68 4.65 7.83
N ARG A 142 -20.32 3.52 8.11
CA ARG A 142 -21.32 3.42 9.17
C ARG A 142 -20.68 3.69 10.54
N ILE A 143 -19.58 3.01 10.85
CA ILE A 143 -18.84 3.16 12.12
C ILE A 143 -18.34 4.61 12.29
N ILE A 144 -17.76 5.20 11.25
CA ILE A 144 -17.27 6.59 11.29
C ILE A 144 -18.42 7.58 11.54
N ARG A 145 -19.64 7.30 11.06
CA ARG A 145 -20.82 8.15 11.26
C ARG A 145 -21.48 7.96 12.62
N GLU A 146 -21.46 6.75 13.17
CA GLU A 146 -21.96 6.46 14.52
C GLU A 146 -21.09 7.19 15.58
N GLY A 147 -19.82 7.47 15.27
CA GLY A 147 -18.92 8.19 16.17
C GLY A 147 -18.38 7.27 17.28
N PRO A 148 -17.38 7.72 18.06
CA PRO A 148 -16.91 6.94 19.20
C PRO A 148 -18.04 6.82 20.23
N PRO A 149 -18.25 5.62 20.83
CA PRO A 149 -19.22 5.44 21.90
C PRO A 149 -18.89 6.40 23.04
N SER A 150 -19.94 6.88 23.71
CA SER A 150 -19.76 7.69 24.92
C SER A 150 -18.99 6.90 25.99
N VAL A 151 -18.36 7.61 26.92
CA VAL A 151 -17.61 6.99 28.02
C VAL A 151 -18.54 6.05 28.81
N ASP A 152 -19.79 6.46 29.02
CA ASP A 152 -20.82 5.67 29.70
C ASP A 152 -21.17 4.36 28.95
N GLU A 153 -21.24 4.39 27.62
CA GLU A 153 -21.49 3.19 26.79
C GLU A 153 -20.28 2.25 26.76
N THR A 154 -19.07 2.81 26.86
CA THR A 154 -17.81 2.04 26.91
C THR A 154 -17.65 1.34 28.25
N GLU A 155 -17.98 2.01 29.35
CA GLU A 155 -18.02 1.43 30.69
C GLU A 155 -19.11 0.36 30.84
N ALA A 156 -20.33 0.62 30.32
CA ALA A 156 -21.41 -0.36 30.32
C ALA A 156 -21.11 -1.61 29.47
N GLY A 157 -20.43 -1.44 28.32
CA GLY A 157 -19.96 -2.54 27.48
C GLY A 157 -18.84 -3.37 28.14
N ALA A 158 -17.95 -2.72 28.90
CA ALA A 158 -16.91 -3.39 29.67
C ALA A 158 -17.48 -4.18 30.86
N GLU A 159 -18.49 -3.64 31.54
CA GLU A 159 -19.21 -4.32 32.64
C GLU A 159 -20.04 -5.51 32.12
N ALA A 160 -20.68 -5.38 30.95
CA ALA A 160 -21.41 -6.49 30.31
C ALA A 160 -20.50 -7.60 29.74
N ALA A 161 -19.24 -7.28 29.43
CA ALA A 161 -18.23 -8.25 28.97
C ALA A 161 -17.46 -8.91 30.11
N ALA A 162 -17.64 -8.46 31.36
CA ALA A 162 -17.06 -9.11 32.52
C ALA A 162 -17.77 -10.46 32.76
N PRO A 163 -17.03 -11.58 32.93
CA PRO A 163 -17.65 -12.88 33.16
C PRO A 163 -18.45 -12.83 34.48
N ALA A 164 -19.76 -13.05 34.38
CA ALA A 164 -20.64 -13.20 35.53
C ALA A 164 -20.22 -14.43 36.36
N GLY A 165 -19.44 -14.21 37.42
CA GLY A 165 -19.19 -15.22 38.44
C GLY A 165 -17.85 -15.08 39.13
N VAL A 166 -17.83 -14.40 40.28
CA VAL A 166 -17.54 -15.00 41.60
C VAL A 166 -18.20 -14.09 42.65
N THR A 167 -19.47 -14.32 42.95
CA THR A 167 -20.03 -13.96 44.25
C THR A 167 -19.57 -15.04 45.23
N GLY A 168 -18.51 -14.75 45.97
CA GLY A 168 -18.14 -15.53 47.16
C GLY A 168 -19.22 -15.31 48.21
N ASP A 169 -19.92 -16.38 48.54
CA ASP A 169 -20.82 -16.51 49.68
C ASP A 169 -19.91 -16.74 50.91
N ASP A 170 -19.89 -15.77 51.84
CA ASP A 170 -19.32 -15.90 53.20
C ASP A 170 -20.46 -16.08 54.22
#